data_AF-A0A1X0E523-F1
#
_entry.id   AF-A0A1X0E523-F1
#
_cell.length_a   1.000
_cell.length_b   1.000
_cell.length_c   1.000
_cell.angle_alpha   90.00
_cell.angle_beta   90.00
_cell.angle_gamma   90.00
#
_symmetry.space_group_name_H-M   'P 1'
#
loop_
_entity.id
_entity.type
_entity.pdbx_description
1 polymer ?
#
loop_
_entity_poly.entity_id
_entity_poly.type
_entity_poly.pdbx_seq_one_letter_code
_entity_poly.pdbx_strand_id
1 'polypeptide(L)'
;MAAGGTAGAGAGTAAKRLAEHQDLQRKVDAVARQAPNLAWAAGLRDDETTIVVATDLAGGWIPPTVKLPPGVTLLDPAHRRRGTSAVDLLGAVIAAATHEPNTYITEAGPHDPVPGSGERARYGQHLDELGPTLIDVTGASTRLPRIVQTVAQAMARRSGVADNEVELFRRVVADTAARVLSAYPEHAPRDVADWMLLASIDALIAGSEELARYHLAWHQAVAVPHGGFTP
;
A
#
# COMPACT_ATOMS: atom_id res chain seq x y z
N MET A 1 11.40 -53.51 -11.76
CA MET A 1 11.23 -52.58 -10.62
C MET A 1 11.37 -51.15 -11.13
N ALA A 2 10.26 -50.43 -11.32
CA ALA A 2 10.28 -49.02 -11.78
C ALA A 2 9.07 -48.26 -11.21
N ALA A 3 8.87 -48.32 -9.89
CA ALA A 3 7.78 -47.63 -9.19
C ALA A 3 8.27 -46.58 -8.17
N GLY A 4 9.59 -46.37 -8.05
CA GLY A 4 10.18 -45.48 -7.04
C GLY A 4 10.39 -44.02 -7.48
N GLY A 5 10.48 -43.75 -8.80
CA GLY A 5 10.83 -42.41 -9.32
C GLY A 5 9.69 -41.39 -9.32
N THR A 6 8.45 -41.84 -9.52
CA THR A 6 7.27 -40.96 -9.64
C THR A 6 6.75 -40.49 -8.28
N ALA A 7 6.86 -41.32 -7.25
CA ALA A 7 6.43 -40.98 -5.89
C ALA A 7 7.34 -39.92 -5.22
N GLY A 8 8.65 -39.99 -5.44
CA GLY A 8 9.62 -39.01 -4.91
C GLY A 8 9.48 -37.63 -5.56
N ALA A 9 9.25 -37.57 -6.88
CA ALA A 9 8.96 -36.31 -7.58
C ALA A 9 7.63 -35.70 -7.12
N GLY A 10 6.59 -36.52 -6.93
CA GLY A 10 5.30 -36.08 -6.40
C GLY A 10 5.40 -35.49 -5.00
N ALA A 11 6.12 -36.14 -4.09
CA ALA A 11 6.34 -35.65 -2.73
C ALA A 11 7.12 -34.32 -2.69
N GLY A 12 8.16 -34.18 -3.53
CA GLY A 12 8.93 -32.93 -3.64
C GLY A 12 8.11 -31.75 -4.14
N THR A 13 7.24 -31.97 -5.14
CA THR A 13 6.36 -30.90 -5.65
C THR A 13 5.30 -30.47 -4.64
N ALA A 14 4.74 -31.41 -3.86
CA ALA A 14 3.77 -31.08 -2.82
C ALA A 14 4.42 -30.27 -1.68
N ALA A 15 5.63 -30.64 -1.26
CA ALA A 15 6.38 -29.91 -0.25
C ALA A 15 6.72 -28.47 -0.70
N LYS A 16 7.14 -28.30 -1.97
CA LYS A 16 7.40 -26.97 -2.55
C LYS A 16 6.15 -26.08 -2.49
N ARG A 17 5.01 -26.57 -2.98
CA ARG A 17 3.75 -25.80 -2.97
C ARG A 17 3.29 -25.43 -1.56
N LEU A 18 3.45 -26.34 -0.60
CA LEU A 18 3.12 -26.06 0.79
C LEU A 18 4.01 -24.94 1.36
N ALA A 19 5.31 -24.99 1.10
CA ALA A 19 6.25 -23.96 1.55
C ALA A 19 5.95 -22.59 0.93
N GLU A 20 5.62 -22.54 -0.37
CA GLU A 20 5.20 -21.34 -1.08
C GLU A 20 3.92 -20.74 -0.47
N HIS A 21 2.89 -21.57 -0.26
CA HIS A 21 1.64 -21.12 0.35
C HIS A 21 1.86 -20.60 1.78
N GLN A 22 2.69 -21.28 2.58
CA GLN A 22 3.04 -20.81 3.92
C GLN A 22 3.79 -19.47 3.89
N ASP A 23 4.65 -19.24 2.90
CA ASP A 23 5.34 -17.96 2.75
C ASP A 23 4.40 -16.82 2.37
N LEU A 24 3.48 -17.07 1.45
CA LEU A 24 2.41 -16.12 1.12
C LEU A 24 1.56 -15.79 2.33
N GLN A 25 1.15 -16.79 3.11
CA GLN A 25 0.34 -16.58 4.32
C GLN A 25 1.08 -15.73 5.35
N ARG A 26 2.37 -16.01 5.63
CA ARG A 26 3.17 -15.19 6.55
C ARG A 26 3.29 -13.73 6.11
N LYS A 27 3.37 -13.47 4.80
CA LYS A 27 3.40 -12.09 4.26
C LYS A 27 2.06 -11.39 4.43
N VAL A 28 0.95 -12.09 4.20
CA VAL A 28 -0.41 -11.59 4.47
C VAL A 28 -0.60 -11.30 5.95
N ASP A 29 -0.26 -12.24 6.83
CA ASP A 29 -0.40 -12.07 8.29
C ASP A 29 0.43 -10.90 8.80
N ALA A 30 1.62 -10.66 8.23
CA ALA A 30 2.49 -9.56 8.61
C ALA A 30 1.87 -8.18 8.35
N VAL A 31 1.17 -8.01 7.22
CA VAL A 31 0.45 -6.75 6.92
C VAL A 31 -0.89 -6.68 7.63
N ALA A 32 -1.61 -7.80 7.71
CA ALA A 32 -2.92 -7.89 8.37
C ALA A 32 -2.82 -7.64 9.88
N ARG A 33 -1.74 -8.05 10.57
CA ARG A 33 -1.53 -7.72 11.99
C ARG A 33 -1.45 -6.22 12.26
N GLN A 34 -1.00 -5.43 11.29
CA GLN A 34 -0.87 -3.97 11.42
C GLN A 34 -2.18 -3.25 11.08
N ALA A 35 -3.00 -3.83 10.19
CA ALA A 35 -4.28 -3.30 9.76
C ALA A 35 -5.30 -4.45 9.55
N PRO A 36 -5.80 -5.05 10.64
CA PRO A 36 -6.63 -6.26 10.57
C PRO A 36 -8.03 -6.01 10.03
N ASN A 37 -8.47 -4.75 10.04
CA ASN A 37 -9.76 -4.30 9.54
C ASN A 37 -9.81 -4.16 8.02
N LEU A 38 -8.70 -4.38 7.30
CA LEU A 38 -8.62 -4.35 5.85
C LEU A 38 -8.54 -5.77 5.27
N ALA A 39 -9.06 -5.95 4.06
CA ALA A 39 -8.80 -7.16 3.29
C ALA A 39 -7.39 -7.11 2.70
N TRP A 40 -6.70 -8.26 2.75
CA TRP A 40 -5.34 -8.42 2.22
C TRP A 40 -5.25 -9.66 1.36
N ALA A 41 -4.41 -9.59 0.33
CA ALA A 41 -4.02 -10.74 -0.46
C ALA A 41 -2.54 -10.67 -0.82
N ALA A 42 -1.90 -11.83 -0.89
CA ALA A 42 -0.59 -11.99 -1.49
C ALA A 42 -0.63 -13.10 -2.54
N GLY A 43 0.03 -12.90 -3.67
CA GLY A 43 0.07 -13.89 -4.74
C GLY A 43 1.43 -14.02 -5.40
N LEU A 44 1.78 -15.26 -5.75
CA LEU A 44 3.00 -15.60 -6.49
C LEU A 44 2.70 -15.57 -7.99
N ARG A 45 3.49 -14.81 -8.76
CA ARG A 45 3.40 -14.75 -10.22
C ARG A 45 3.89 -16.03 -10.88
N ASP A 46 3.60 -16.16 -12.18
CA ASP A 46 4.03 -17.28 -13.03
C ASP A 46 5.54 -17.36 -13.24
N ASP A 47 6.27 -16.27 -12.98
CA ASP A 47 7.73 -16.24 -12.89
C ASP A 47 8.32 -16.96 -11.65
N GLU A 48 7.45 -17.53 -10.79
CA GLU A 48 7.78 -18.25 -9.55
C GLU A 48 8.63 -17.45 -8.53
N THR A 49 8.79 -16.13 -8.70
CA THR A 49 9.68 -15.31 -7.86
C THR A 49 9.03 -14.03 -7.37
N THR A 50 8.13 -13.44 -8.16
CA THR A 50 7.48 -12.18 -7.84
C THR A 50 6.26 -12.44 -6.94
N ILE A 51 6.32 -11.95 -5.71
CA ILE A 51 5.19 -11.95 -4.78
C ILE A 51 4.58 -10.56 -4.74
N VAL A 52 3.32 -10.43 -5.13
CA VAL A 52 2.56 -9.17 -5.07
C VAL A 52 1.72 -9.17 -3.81
N VAL A 53 1.73 -8.06 -3.06
CA VAL A 53 0.80 -7.82 -1.94
C VAL A 53 -0.18 -6.72 -2.34
N ALA A 54 -1.47 -6.93 -2.05
CA ALA A 54 -2.53 -6.00 -2.34
C ALA A 54 -3.54 -5.88 -1.19
N THR A 55 -4.14 -4.70 -1.08
CA THR A 55 -5.37 -4.45 -0.34
C THR A 55 -6.34 -3.73 -1.28
N ASP A 56 -7.63 -3.97 -1.09
CA ASP A 56 -8.70 -3.33 -1.86
C ASP A 56 -9.06 -1.93 -1.37
N LEU A 57 -8.41 -1.42 -0.30
CA LEU A 57 -8.62 -0.09 0.26
C LEU A 57 -8.69 1.02 -0.81
N ALA A 58 -7.75 1.02 -1.75
CA ALA A 58 -7.78 1.91 -2.92
C ALA A 58 -7.02 1.30 -4.10
N GLY A 59 -7.53 0.17 -4.60
CA GLY A 59 -7.05 -0.43 -5.84
C GLY A 59 -5.59 -0.86 -5.81
N GLY A 60 -5.08 -1.29 -4.65
CA GLY A 60 -3.69 -1.75 -4.48
C GLY A 60 -2.76 -0.78 -3.74
N TRP A 61 -3.21 0.43 -3.41
CA TRP A 61 -2.43 1.33 -2.56
C TRP A 61 -2.27 0.76 -1.14
N ILE A 62 -1.03 0.74 -0.65
CA ILE A 62 -0.73 0.30 0.72
C ILE A 62 -0.61 1.53 1.63
N PRO A 63 -1.42 1.65 2.70
CA PRO A 63 -1.39 2.81 3.59
C PRO A 63 -0.05 2.96 4.33
N PRO A 64 0.34 4.19 4.75
CA PRO A 64 1.63 4.46 5.41
C PRO A 64 1.74 3.82 6.81
N THR A 65 0.61 3.45 7.41
CA THR A 65 0.52 2.77 8.70
C THR A 65 0.93 1.30 8.63
N VAL A 66 1.07 0.74 7.42
CA VAL A 66 1.45 -0.65 7.19
C VAL A 66 2.87 -0.72 6.67
N LYS A 67 3.72 -1.40 7.44
CA LYS A 67 5.11 -1.71 7.08
C LYS A 67 5.17 -3.02 6.30
N LEU A 68 5.94 -3.03 5.22
CA LEU A 68 5.98 -4.13 4.27
C LEU A 68 6.95 -5.25 4.72
N PRO A 69 6.57 -6.53 4.54
CA PRO A 69 7.48 -7.66 4.69
C PRO A 69 8.48 -7.72 3.52
N PRO A 70 9.62 -8.42 3.66
CA PRO A 70 10.66 -8.42 2.64
C PRO A 70 10.23 -9.23 1.42
N GLY A 71 10.86 -8.94 0.27
CA GLY A 71 10.66 -9.70 -0.97
C GLY A 71 9.23 -9.64 -1.50
N VAL A 72 8.54 -8.53 -1.29
CA VAL A 72 7.24 -8.25 -1.93
C VAL A 72 7.41 -7.17 -3.00
N THR A 73 6.47 -7.18 -3.93
CA THR A 73 6.26 -6.15 -4.93
C THR A 73 4.85 -5.60 -4.75
N LEU A 74 4.64 -4.37 -5.19
CA LEU A 74 3.35 -3.70 -5.11
C LEU A 74 2.80 -3.50 -6.53
N LEU A 75 1.48 -3.32 -6.61
CA LEU A 75 0.85 -2.88 -7.84
C LEU A 75 1.28 -1.44 -8.17
N ASP A 76 1.44 -1.14 -9.46
CA ASP A 76 1.72 0.22 -9.90
C ASP A 76 0.53 1.15 -9.61
N PRO A 77 0.79 2.45 -9.34
CA PRO A 77 -0.25 3.46 -9.23
C PRO A 77 -1.12 3.49 -10.49
N ALA A 78 -2.39 3.17 -10.34
CA ALA A 78 -3.35 3.20 -11.44
C ALA A 78 -4.77 3.35 -10.90
N HIS A 79 -5.63 3.96 -11.70
CA HIS A 79 -7.07 3.90 -11.46
C HIS A 79 -7.56 2.47 -11.72
N ARG A 80 -8.21 1.87 -10.72
CA ARG A 80 -8.83 0.53 -10.83
C ARG A 80 -10.30 0.62 -10.46
N ARG A 81 -11.11 -0.30 -11.01
CA ARG A 81 -12.55 -0.36 -10.76
C ARG A 81 -12.81 -0.50 -9.25
N ARG A 82 -13.77 0.28 -8.75
CA ARG A 82 -14.22 0.15 -7.35
C ARG A 82 -14.86 -1.21 -7.08
N GLY A 83 -14.68 -1.71 -5.87
CA GLY A 83 -15.19 -3.01 -5.44
C GLY A 83 -14.42 -4.21 -6.02
N THR A 84 -13.28 -3.98 -6.67
CA THR A 84 -12.35 -5.07 -7.03
C THR A 84 -11.74 -5.61 -5.73
N SER A 85 -11.92 -6.90 -5.44
CA SER A 85 -11.43 -7.52 -4.21
C SER A 85 -9.90 -7.55 -4.17
N ALA A 86 -9.32 -7.75 -2.98
CA ALA A 86 -7.88 -7.87 -2.82
C ALA A 86 -7.29 -9.03 -3.66
N VAL A 87 -8.05 -10.13 -3.82
CA VAL A 87 -7.65 -11.29 -4.64
C VAL A 87 -7.70 -10.96 -6.12
N ASP A 88 -8.77 -10.31 -6.59
CA ASP A 88 -8.92 -9.95 -8.00
C ASP A 88 -7.84 -8.94 -8.44
N LEU A 89 -7.40 -8.08 -7.52
CA LEU A 89 -6.28 -7.16 -7.75
C LEU A 89 -4.95 -7.87 -8.02
N LEU A 90 -4.77 -9.11 -7.54
CA LEU A 90 -3.57 -9.89 -7.85
C LEU A 90 -3.51 -10.21 -9.35
N GLY A 91 -4.62 -10.39 -10.05
CA GLY A 91 -4.62 -10.85 -11.44
C GLY A 91 -4.10 -12.29 -11.58
N ALA A 92 -3.32 -12.56 -12.63
CA ALA A 92 -2.79 -13.90 -12.88
C ALA A 92 -1.68 -14.27 -11.87
N VAL A 93 -1.96 -15.23 -10.99
CA VAL A 93 -1.05 -15.78 -9.99
C VAL A 93 -1.19 -17.30 -9.93
N ILE A 94 -0.10 -18.00 -9.60
CA ILE A 94 -0.06 -19.47 -9.51
C ILE A 94 -0.40 -19.98 -8.11
N ALA A 95 -0.30 -19.11 -7.10
CA ALA A 95 -0.70 -19.36 -5.72
C ALA A 95 -1.11 -18.04 -5.06
N ALA A 96 -2.04 -18.11 -4.10
CA ALA A 96 -2.49 -16.94 -3.34
C ALA A 96 -2.74 -17.31 -1.87
N ALA A 97 -2.64 -16.31 -1.01
CA ALA A 97 -3.09 -16.31 0.38
C ALA A 97 -3.88 -15.02 0.63
N THR A 98 -4.84 -15.08 1.55
CA THR A 98 -5.77 -13.97 1.80
C THR A 98 -6.05 -13.81 3.29
N HIS A 99 -6.46 -12.61 3.65
CA HIS A 99 -7.01 -12.28 4.96
C HIS A 99 -8.27 -11.46 4.77
N GLU A 100 -9.34 -11.89 5.45
CA GLU A 100 -10.62 -11.21 5.43
C GLU A 100 -10.69 -10.18 6.58
N PRO A 101 -11.37 -9.04 6.39
CA PRO A 101 -11.46 -8.01 7.42
C PRO A 101 -11.93 -8.56 8.78
N ASN A 102 -11.21 -8.18 9.84
CA ASN A 102 -11.50 -8.52 11.24
C ASN A 102 -11.49 -10.02 11.56
N THR A 103 -10.92 -10.86 10.70
CA THR A 103 -10.65 -12.25 11.09
C THR A 103 -9.49 -12.34 12.05
N TYR A 104 -9.50 -13.37 12.89
CA TYR A 104 -8.43 -13.61 13.87
C TYR A 104 -7.10 -13.89 13.15
N ILE A 105 -6.03 -13.28 13.67
CA ILE A 105 -4.65 -13.50 13.20
C ILE A 105 -3.83 -13.89 14.42
N THR A 106 -3.02 -14.93 14.28
CA THR A 106 -2.11 -15.37 15.34
C THR A 106 -0.99 -14.35 15.56
N GLU A 107 -0.48 -14.28 16.79
CA GLU A 107 0.69 -13.46 17.11
C GLU A 107 1.92 -13.83 16.28
N ALA A 108 2.86 -12.89 16.17
CA ALA A 108 4.09 -13.06 15.39
C ALA A 108 4.98 -14.18 15.95
N GLY A 109 5.21 -15.20 15.12
CA GLY A 109 6.14 -16.28 15.42
C GLY A 109 7.58 -15.93 15.03
N PRO A 110 8.57 -16.74 15.46
CA PRO A 110 9.99 -16.51 15.14
C PRO A 110 10.35 -16.54 13.64
N HIS A 111 9.49 -17.17 12.83
CA HIS A 111 9.68 -17.31 11.38
C HIS A 111 8.90 -16.26 10.58
N ASP A 112 8.17 -15.37 11.26
CA ASP A 112 7.43 -14.32 10.59
C ASP A 112 8.35 -13.17 10.16
N PRO A 113 8.06 -12.53 9.01
CA PRO A 113 8.89 -11.45 8.51
C PRO A 113 8.84 -10.23 9.44
N VAL A 114 10.00 -9.61 9.64
CA VAL A 114 10.11 -8.36 10.40
C VAL A 114 9.46 -7.21 9.62
N PRO A 115 8.44 -6.53 10.17
CA PRO A 115 7.79 -5.40 9.51
C PRO A 115 8.80 -4.30 9.12
N GLY A 116 8.69 -3.79 7.90
CA GLY A 116 9.49 -2.66 7.40
C GLY A 116 10.78 -3.06 6.70
N SER A 117 11.14 -4.34 6.70
CA SER A 117 12.27 -4.85 5.93
C SER A 117 12.03 -4.84 4.41
N GLY A 118 10.79 -4.63 3.96
CA GLY A 118 10.39 -4.58 2.55
C GLY A 118 10.04 -3.21 1.98
N GLU A 119 10.30 -2.09 2.68
CA GLU A 119 9.82 -0.77 2.23
C GLU A 119 10.32 -0.33 0.84
N ARG A 120 11.44 -0.91 0.37
CA ARG A 120 11.95 -0.67 -0.99
C ARG A 120 10.93 -1.00 -2.09
N ALA A 121 9.93 -1.84 -1.81
CA ALA A 121 8.85 -2.15 -2.74
C ALA A 121 7.98 -0.92 -3.11
N ARG A 122 8.03 0.16 -2.32
CA ARG A 122 7.35 1.43 -2.61
C ARG A 122 8.15 2.34 -3.56
N TYR A 123 9.44 2.07 -3.74
CA TYR A 123 10.37 3.01 -4.39
C TYR A 123 10.30 2.92 -5.92
N GLY A 124 10.95 3.86 -6.61
CA GLY A 124 11.04 3.85 -8.08
C GLY A 124 9.84 4.47 -8.79
N GLN A 125 8.95 5.14 -8.06
CA GLN A 125 7.83 5.87 -8.66
C GLN A 125 8.34 7.15 -9.32
N HIS A 126 8.08 7.28 -10.62
CA HIS A 126 8.54 8.40 -11.41
C HIS A 126 7.57 9.59 -11.29
N LEU A 127 8.07 10.69 -10.73
CA LEU A 127 7.40 11.99 -10.67
C LEU A 127 8.44 13.07 -10.96
N ASP A 128 8.29 13.76 -12.09
CA ASP A 128 9.26 14.75 -12.57
C ASP A 128 9.45 15.89 -11.56
N GLU A 129 8.35 16.50 -11.10
CA GLU A 129 8.37 17.72 -10.31
C GLU A 129 7.61 17.56 -8.98
N LEU A 130 8.19 16.82 -8.03
CA LEU A 130 7.57 16.52 -6.72
C LEU A 130 7.10 17.79 -5.99
N GLY A 131 7.96 18.80 -5.87
CA GLY A 131 7.65 20.06 -5.16
C GLY A 131 6.50 20.86 -5.81
N PRO A 132 6.62 21.25 -7.09
CA PRO A 132 5.55 21.92 -7.83
C PRO A 132 4.22 21.15 -7.80
N THR A 133 4.26 19.84 -8.08
CA THR A 133 3.07 18.98 -8.04
C THR A 133 2.39 19.04 -6.67
N LEU A 134 3.18 18.96 -5.58
CA LEU A 134 2.65 19.00 -4.23
C LEU A 134 1.96 20.33 -3.92
N ILE A 135 2.54 21.46 -4.36
CA ILE A 135 1.96 22.79 -4.19
C ILE A 135 0.63 22.89 -4.95
N ASP A 136 0.59 22.41 -6.19
CA ASP A 136 -0.60 22.48 -7.04
C ASP A 136 -1.76 21.67 -6.45
N VAL A 137 -1.53 20.41 -6.08
CA VAL A 137 -2.59 19.55 -5.55
C VAL A 137 -3.08 20.01 -4.18
N THR A 138 -2.20 20.53 -3.31
CA THR A 138 -2.60 21.02 -1.99
C THR A 138 -3.31 22.37 -2.09
N GLY A 139 -2.87 23.24 -3.00
CA GLY A 139 -3.51 24.53 -3.27
C GLY A 139 -4.90 24.40 -3.89
N ALA A 140 -5.13 23.37 -4.72
CA ALA A 140 -6.43 23.06 -5.29
C ALA A 140 -7.42 22.43 -4.29
N SER A 141 -6.94 21.89 -3.16
CA SER A 141 -7.81 21.24 -2.18
C SER A 141 -8.59 22.25 -1.34
N THR A 142 -9.92 22.20 -1.43
CA THR A 142 -10.84 23.03 -0.63
C THR A 142 -11.29 22.36 0.67
N ARG A 143 -10.98 21.07 0.86
CA ARG A 143 -11.43 20.26 2.01
C ARG A 143 -10.40 20.14 3.11
N LEU A 144 -9.12 20.19 2.74
CA LEU A 144 -8.02 20.01 3.69
C LEU A 144 -7.83 21.30 4.52
N PRO A 145 -7.59 21.18 5.85
CA PRO A 145 -7.33 22.34 6.68
C PRO A 145 -6.09 23.11 6.22
N ARG A 146 -6.05 24.43 6.48
CA ARG A 146 -4.98 25.32 6.01
C ARG A 146 -3.58 24.86 6.40
N ILE A 147 -3.42 24.19 7.55
CA ILE A 147 -2.14 23.64 8.02
C ILE A 147 -1.49 22.72 6.97
N VAL A 148 -2.30 21.96 6.22
CA VAL A 148 -1.78 21.04 5.19
C VAL A 148 -1.09 21.82 4.08
N GLN A 149 -1.68 22.93 3.64
CA GLN A 149 -1.10 23.80 2.61
C GLN A 149 0.18 24.48 3.13
N THR A 150 0.18 24.96 4.37
CA THR A 150 1.37 25.57 5.00
C THR A 150 2.54 24.59 5.01
N VAL A 151 2.32 23.38 5.53
CA VAL A 151 3.37 22.35 5.66
C VAL A 151 3.82 21.84 4.28
N ALA A 152 2.89 21.64 3.34
CA ALA A 152 3.22 21.25 1.97
C ALA A 152 4.12 22.26 1.27
N GLN A 153 3.80 23.56 1.37
CA GLN A 153 4.62 24.63 0.79
C GLN A 153 6.02 24.67 1.39
N ALA A 154 6.13 24.48 2.71
CA ALA A 154 7.43 24.44 3.36
C ALA A 154 8.26 23.22 2.91
N MET A 155 7.66 22.04 2.86
CA MET A 155 8.32 20.82 2.39
C MET A 155 8.74 20.93 0.92
N ALA A 156 7.88 21.45 0.04
CA ALA A 156 8.19 21.66 -1.37
C ALA A 156 9.34 22.65 -1.59
N ARG A 157 9.47 23.66 -0.72
CA ARG A 157 10.56 24.65 -0.74
C ARG A 157 11.81 24.19 0.01
N ARG A 158 11.81 22.98 0.58
CA ARG A 158 12.87 22.45 1.46
C ARG A 158 13.17 23.38 2.64
N SER A 159 12.15 24.07 3.15
CA SER A 159 12.26 24.89 4.36
C SER A 159 11.82 24.11 5.60
N GLY A 160 12.33 24.50 6.76
CA GLY A 160 11.88 23.96 8.04
C GLY A 160 10.40 24.28 8.31
N VAL A 161 9.76 23.44 9.10
CA VAL A 161 8.39 23.60 9.63
C VAL A 161 8.50 23.56 11.15
N ALA A 162 7.73 24.40 11.84
CA ALA A 162 7.79 24.43 13.30
C ALA A 162 7.17 23.14 13.90
N ASP A 163 7.69 22.67 15.03
CA ASP A 163 7.26 21.40 15.64
C ASP A 163 5.75 21.36 15.93
N ASN A 164 5.18 22.48 16.36
CA ASN A 164 3.74 22.62 16.62
C ASN A 164 2.90 22.52 15.33
N GLU A 165 3.43 22.98 14.20
CA GLU A 165 2.79 22.85 12.88
C GLU A 165 2.85 21.40 12.39
N VAL A 166 3.98 20.72 12.59
CA VAL A 166 4.13 19.27 12.32
C VAL A 166 3.16 18.46 13.16
N GLU A 167 3.03 18.77 14.45
CA GLU A 167 2.11 18.10 15.35
C GLU A 167 0.64 18.29 14.94
N LEU A 168 0.25 19.53 14.60
CA LEU A 168 -1.09 19.82 14.10
C LEU A 168 -1.36 19.09 12.78
N PHE A 169 -0.40 19.08 11.86
CA PHE A 169 -0.49 18.34 10.61
C PHE A 169 -0.66 16.83 10.85
N ARG A 170 0.13 16.22 11.75
CA ARG A 170 0.02 14.79 12.08
C ARG A 170 -1.30 14.41 12.72
N ARG A 171 -1.95 15.32 13.47
CA ARG A 171 -3.33 15.12 13.91
C ARG A 171 -4.28 14.99 12.72
N VAL A 172 -4.16 15.86 11.72
CA VAL A 172 -4.99 15.77 10.49
C VAL A 172 -4.76 14.44 9.75
N VAL A 173 -3.51 13.95 9.71
CA VAL A 173 -3.18 12.62 9.15
C VAL A 173 -3.91 11.53 9.92
N ALA A 174 -3.79 11.52 11.25
CA ALA A 174 -4.40 10.50 12.12
C ALA A 174 -5.93 10.50 12.04
N ASP A 175 -6.55 11.69 12.10
CA ASP A 175 -8.02 11.84 12.00
C ASP A 175 -8.55 11.38 10.64
N THR A 176 -7.79 11.64 9.57
CA THR A 176 -8.15 11.19 8.22
C THR A 176 -8.01 9.68 8.07
N ALA A 177 -6.92 9.10 8.59
CA ALA A 177 -6.71 7.65 8.61
C ALA A 177 -7.84 6.94 9.39
N ALA A 178 -8.14 7.42 10.60
CA ALA A 178 -9.20 6.86 11.45
C ALA A 178 -10.57 6.93 10.76
N ARG A 179 -10.90 8.07 10.15
CA ARG A 179 -12.15 8.24 9.39
C ARG A 179 -12.25 7.23 8.24
N VAL A 180 -11.21 7.11 7.41
CA VAL A 180 -11.18 6.15 6.30
C VAL A 180 -11.34 4.72 6.80
N LEU A 181 -10.54 4.31 7.78
CA LEU A 181 -10.54 2.93 8.29
C LEU A 181 -11.85 2.56 8.99
N SER A 182 -12.51 3.52 9.65
CA SER A 182 -13.83 3.32 10.27
C SER A 182 -14.98 3.17 9.27
N ALA A 183 -14.81 3.73 8.08
CA ALA A 183 -15.82 3.70 7.02
C ALA A 183 -15.62 2.54 6.03
N TYR A 184 -14.48 1.84 6.08
CA TYR A 184 -14.19 0.71 5.21
C TYR A 184 -15.25 -0.40 5.36
N PRO A 185 -15.75 -1.01 4.25
CA PRO A 185 -15.32 -0.82 2.85
C PRO A 185 -16.04 0.33 2.10
N GLU A 186 -16.94 1.05 2.76
CA GLU A 186 -17.81 2.09 2.19
C GLU A 186 -17.21 3.51 2.25
N HIS A 187 -15.90 3.63 2.46
CA HIS A 187 -15.21 4.92 2.55
C HIS A 187 -15.29 5.69 1.23
N ALA A 188 -15.37 7.03 1.32
CA ALA A 188 -15.33 7.88 0.13
C ALA A 188 -13.89 7.93 -0.43
N PRO A 189 -13.65 7.65 -1.72
CA PRO A 189 -12.29 7.63 -2.27
C PRO A 189 -11.59 8.99 -2.30
N ARG A 190 -12.34 10.07 -2.24
CA ARG A 190 -11.77 11.40 -1.99
C ARG A 190 -11.10 11.50 -0.62
N ASP A 191 -11.55 10.75 0.39
CA ASP A 191 -10.93 10.72 1.71
C ASP A 191 -9.65 9.88 1.71
N VAL A 192 -9.60 8.82 0.90
CA VAL A 192 -8.37 8.06 0.69
C VAL A 192 -7.36 8.84 -0.15
N ALA A 193 -7.80 9.59 -1.16
CA ALA A 193 -6.95 10.50 -1.92
C ALA A 193 -6.35 11.57 -0.98
N ASP A 194 -7.16 12.21 -0.13
CA ASP A 194 -6.64 13.11 0.90
C ASP A 194 -5.60 12.42 1.78
N TRP A 195 -5.86 11.18 2.21
CA TRP A 195 -4.90 10.43 3.02
C TRP A 195 -3.58 10.16 2.27
N MET A 196 -3.62 9.82 0.99
CA MET A 196 -2.42 9.66 0.15
C MET A 196 -1.63 10.96 0.09
N LEU A 197 -2.29 12.10 -0.12
CA LEU A 197 -1.63 13.40 -0.15
C LEU A 197 -0.98 13.73 1.20
N LEU A 198 -1.70 13.51 2.30
CA LEU A 198 -1.18 13.68 3.66
C LEU A 198 0.01 12.74 3.93
N ALA A 199 -0.05 11.49 3.49
CA ALA A 199 1.06 10.53 3.62
C ALA A 199 2.30 10.97 2.83
N SER A 200 2.12 11.59 1.66
CA SER A 200 3.22 12.16 0.89
C SER A 200 3.94 13.28 1.65
N ILE A 201 3.19 14.16 2.32
CA ILE A 201 3.77 15.28 3.08
C ILE A 201 4.46 14.76 4.34
N ASP A 202 3.86 13.81 5.07
CA ASP A 202 4.46 13.21 6.27
C ASP A 202 5.77 12.47 5.94
N ALA A 203 5.84 11.81 4.77
CA ALA A 203 7.06 11.20 4.27
C ALA A 203 8.19 12.23 4.03
N LEU A 204 7.85 13.42 3.52
CA LEU A 204 8.82 14.52 3.37
C LEU A 204 9.31 15.05 4.71
N ILE A 205 8.41 15.18 5.70
CA ILE A 205 8.79 15.55 7.08
C ILE A 205 9.76 14.52 7.66
N ALA A 206 9.55 13.23 7.37
CA ALA A 206 10.45 12.14 7.76
C ALA A 206 11.73 12.04 6.91
N GLY A 207 11.92 12.92 5.92
CA GLY A 207 13.10 12.96 5.05
C GLY A 207 13.13 11.92 3.93
N SER A 208 11.99 11.29 3.60
CA SER A 208 11.91 10.27 2.56
C SER A 208 11.19 10.79 1.30
N GLU A 209 11.97 11.24 0.31
CA GLU A 209 11.39 11.61 -0.99
C GLU A 209 10.82 10.40 -1.76
N GLU A 210 11.42 9.20 -1.61
CA GLU A 210 10.92 7.98 -2.26
C GLU A 210 9.51 7.62 -1.81
N LEU A 211 9.26 7.65 -0.50
CA LEU A 211 7.92 7.41 0.04
C LEU A 211 6.95 8.54 -0.32
N ALA A 212 7.43 9.78 -0.35
CA ALA A 212 6.62 10.90 -0.80
C ALA A 212 6.15 10.69 -2.26
N ARG A 213 7.07 10.30 -3.16
CA ARG A 213 6.74 9.98 -4.55
C ARG A 213 5.75 8.85 -4.67
N TYR A 214 5.90 7.79 -3.87
CA TYR A 214 4.94 6.69 -3.84
C TYR A 214 3.52 7.17 -3.53
N HIS A 215 3.35 7.90 -2.43
CA HIS A 215 2.03 8.34 -2.02
C HIS A 215 1.43 9.37 -2.98
N LEU A 216 2.24 10.28 -3.52
CA LEU A 216 1.76 11.28 -4.47
C LEU A 216 1.39 10.68 -5.84
N ALA A 217 2.14 9.69 -6.32
CA ALA A 217 1.81 9.00 -7.57
C ALA A 217 0.45 8.28 -7.47
N TRP A 218 0.20 7.63 -6.33
CA TRP A 218 -1.12 7.05 -6.04
C TRP A 218 -2.22 8.10 -5.95
N HIS A 219 -1.97 9.22 -5.26
CA HIS A 219 -2.92 10.34 -5.22
C HIS A 219 -3.30 10.79 -6.63
N GLN A 220 -2.33 11.04 -7.52
CA GLN A 220 -2.61 11.45 -8.90
C GLN A 220 -3.40 10.39 -9.66
N ALA A 221 -3.05 9.12 -9.53
CA ALA A 221 -3.73 8.03 -10.22
C ALA A 221 -5.22 7.88 -9.79
N VAL A 222 -5.55 8.19 -8.53
CA VAL A 222 -6.93 8.04 -8.03
C VAL A 222 -7.74 9.35 -8.02
N ALA A 223 -7.08 10.51 -7.96
CA ALA A 223 -7.73 11.81 -7.83
C ALA A 223 -8.11 12.41 -9.19
N VAL A 224 -7.42 12.06 -10.28
CA VAL A 224 -7.74 12.56 -11.62
C VAL A 224 -9.08 11.94 -12.07
N PRO A 225 -10.16 12.74 -12.21
CA PRO A 225 -11.36 12.28 -12.90
C PRO A 225 -10.95 12.00 -14.34
N HIS A 226 -11.35 10.87 -14.91
CA HIS A 226 -11.20 10.67 -16.34
C HIS A 226 -12.01 11.75 -17.07
N GLY A 227 -11.34 12.84 -17.45
CA GLY A 227 -11.80 13.74 -18.50
C GLY A 227 -11.84 12.90 -19.77
N GLY A 228 -13.07 12.65 -20.26
CA GLY A 228 -13.30 11.80 -21.40
C GLY A 228 -12.42 12.21 -22.57
N PHE A 229 -11.66 11.25 -23.08
CA PHE A 229 -11.16 11.32 -24.44
C PHE A 229 -12.39 11.17 -25.36
N THR A 230 -12.82 12.29 -25.95
CA THR A 230 -13.69 12.25 -27.13
C THR A 230 -12.79 12.51 -28.34
N PRO A 231 -12.61 11.55 -29.26
CA PRO A 231 -12.06 11.85 -30.58
C PRO A 231 -13.02 12.73 -31.40
#